data_AF-F9EL94-F1
#
_entry.id   AF-F9EL94-F1
#
_cell.length_a   1.000
_cell.length_b   1.000
_cell.length_c   1.000
_cell.angle_alpha   90.00
_cell.angle_beta   90.00
_cell.angle_gamma   90.00
#
_symmetry.space_group_name_H-M   'P 1'
#
loop_
_entity.id
_entity.type
_entity.pdbx_description
1 polymer ?
#
loop_
_entity_poly.entity_id
_entity_poly.type
_entity_poly.pdbx_seq_one_letter_code
_entity_poly.pdbx_strand_id
1 'polypeptide(L)'
;MKKEEFLEKLSILIRNGNFSEIDKIIKKFKDENNFEMISLSSQAFINLYEYEEAIKILDTIKNEYSENGEFCIRYAMALYNSNREDKALEWFKKAKEKGIKEIDETSGRYYPKSVDEWIKRAEVWAPRRIEKINLKKS
;
A
#
# COMPACT_ATOMS: atom_id res chain seq x y z
N MET A 1 2.95 5.14 -21.82
CA MET A 1 2.85 6.05 -20.66
C MET A 1 3.85 5.56 -19.64
N LYS A 2 4.72 6.43 -19.16
CA LYS A 2 5.69 6.07 -18.11
C LYS A 2 4.98 5.94 -16.75
N LYS A 3 5.59 5.22 -15.80
CA LYS A 3 5.05 5.02 -14.45
C LYS A 3 4.73 6.37 -13.78
N GLU A 4 5.63 7.33 -13.92
CA GLU A 4 5.53 8.65 -13.31
C GLU A 4 4.36 9.46 -13.92
N GLU A 5 4.21 9.43 -15.24
CA GLU A 5 3.09 10.09 -15.95
C GLU A 5 1.74 9.53 -15.50
N PHE A 6 1.66 8.21 -15.30
CA PHE A 6 0.45 7.55 -14.83
C PHE A 6 0.12 7.94 -13.39
N LEU A 7 1.11 7.93 -12.50
CA LEU A 7 0.93 8.33 -11.10
C LEU A 7 0.54 9.80 -10.97
N GLU A 8 1.10 10.68 -11.78
CA GLU A 8 0.74 12.10 -11.81
C GLU A 8 -0.73 12.27 -12.26
N LYS A 9 -1.13 11.58 -13.33
CA LYS A 9 -2.52 11.60 -13.81
C LYS A 9 -3.50 11.15 -12.72
N LEU A 10 -3.21 10.03 -12.04
CA LEU A 10 -4.04 9.57 -10.93
C LEU A 10 -4.06 10.56 -9.77
N SER A 11 -2.91 11.15 -9.43
CA SER A 11 -2.81 12.13 -8.34
C SER A 11 -3.70 13.35 -8.60
N ILE A 12 -3.75 13.85 -9.84
CA ILE A 12 -4.64 14.94 -10.25
C ILE A 12 -6.11 14.53 -10.09
N LEU A 13 -6.49 13.32 -10.54
CA LEU A 13 -7.87 12.84 -10.41
C LEU A 13 -8.29 12.70 -8.94
N ILE A 14 -7.43 12.17 -8.07
CA ILE A 14 -7.69 12.02 -6.64
C ILE A 14 -7.87 13.39 -5.99
N ARG A 15 -6.96 14.34 -6.25
CA ARG A 15 -7.06 15.72 -5.71
C ARG A 15 -8.32 16.45 -6.14
N ASN A 16 -8.81 16.17 -7.35
CA ASN A 16 -10.04 16.74 -7.87
C ASN A 16 -11.30 15.97 -7.42
N GLY A 17 -11.17 14.88 -6.65
CA GLY A 17 -12.29 14.05 -6.22
C GLY A 17 -12.98 13.29 -7.37
N ASN A 18 -12.30 13.10 -8.50
CA ASN A 18 -12.86 12.46 -9.70
C ASN A 18 -12.84 10.92 -9.59
N PHE A 19 -13.42 10.38 -8.51
CA PHE A 19 -13.41 8.95 -8.21
C PHE A 19 -14.10 8.10 -9.29
N SER A 20 -15.15 8.61 -9.96
CA SER A 20 -15.79 7.91 -11.06
C SER A 20 -14.84 7.60 -12.23
N GLU A 21 -13.89 8.50 -12.52
CA GLU A 21 -12.91 8.25 -13.57
C GLU A 21 -11.83 7.26 -13.12
N ILE A 22 -11.45 7.32 -11.84
CA ILE A 22 -10.52 6.36 -11.24
C ILE A 22 -11.13 4.95 -11.25
N ASP A 23 -12.40 4.80 -10.89
CA ASP A 23 -13.12 3.53 -10.90
C ASP A 23 -13.16 2.91 -12.31
N LYS A 24 -13.37 3.73 -13.35
CA LYS A 24 -13.30 3.27 -14.75
C LYS A 24 -11.90 2.78 -15.13
N ILE A 25 -10.86 3.51 -14.71
CA ILE A 25 -9.46 3.13 -14.96
C ILE A 25 -9.15 1.79 -14.28
N ILE A 26 -9.49 1.64 -13.00
CA ILE A 26 -9.23 0.41 -12.24
C ILE A 26 -10.03 -0.76 -12.82
N LYS A 27 -11.31 -0.53 -13.16
CA LYS A 27 -12.15 -1.55 -13.80
C LYS A 27 -11.54 -2.03 -15.11
N LYS A 28 -11.08 -1.11 -15.96
CA LYS A 28 -10.42 -1.45 -17.23
C LYS A 28 -9.21 -2.36 -16.99
N PHE A 29 -8.34 -2.02 -16.04
CA PHE A 29 -7.19 -2.87 -15.71
C PHE A 29 -7.60 -4.24 -15.16
N LYS A 30 -8.72 -4.31 -14.42
CA LYS A 30 -9.24 -5.57 -13.92
C LYS A 30 -9.74 -6.46 -15.06
N ASP A 31 -10.48 -5.88 -16.01
CA ASP A 31 -10.98 -6.59 -17.20
C ASP A 31 -9.81 -7.09 -18.08
N GLU A 32 -8.67 -6.38 -18.06
CA GLU A 32 -7.42 -6.75 -18.74
C GLU A 32 -6.50 -7.69 -17.90
N ASN A 33 -6.91 -8.08 -16.69
CA ASN A 33 -6.06 -8.80 -15.70
C ASN A 33 -4.71 -8.12 -15.41
N ASN A 34 -4.65 -6.80 -15.56
CA ASN A 34 -3.45 -6.00 -15.33
C ASN A 34 -3.32 -5.59 -13.85
N PHE A 35 -3.05 -6.59 -13.00
CA PHE A 35 -2.94 -6.40 -11.55
C PHE A 35 -1.77 -5.51 -11.13
N GLU A 36 -0.70 -5.46 -11.95
CA GLU A 36 0.42 -4.54 -11.75
C GLU A 36 -0.07 -3.08 -11.77
N MET A 37 -0.89 -2.70 -12.77
CA MET A 37 -1.42 -1.35 -12.87
C MET A 37 -2.45 -1.03 -11.79
N ILE A 38 -3.22 -2.01 -11.32
CA ILE A 38 -4.12 -1.83 -10.17
C ILE A 38 -3.31 -1.59 -8.89
N SER A 39 -2.28 -2.41 -8.65
CA SER A 39 -1.35 -2.24 -7.53
C SER A 39 -0.65 -0.88 -7.60
N LEU A 40 -0.17 -0.48 -8.78
CA LEU A 40 0.44 0.83 -9.00
C LEU A 40 -0.55 1.98 -8.75
N SER A 41 -1.83 1.80 -9.05
CA SER A 41 -2.86 2.82 -8.79
C SER A 41 -2.96 3.14 -7.30
N SER A 42 -2.86 2.14 -6.42
CA SER A 42 -2.85 2.35 -4.96
C SER A 42 -1.69 3.22 -4.49
N GLN A 43 -0.56 3.23 -5.21
CA GLN A 43 0.59 4.07 -4.85
C GLN A 43 0.24 5.56 -4.90
N ALA A 44 -0.59 5.99 -5.86
CA ALA A 44 -1.04 7.37 -5.94
C ALA A 44 -1.85 7.77 -4.69
N PHE A 45 -2.71 6.88 -4.22
CA PHE A 45 -3.47 7.07 -2.97
C PHE A 45 -2.56 7.11 -1.74
N ILE A 46 -1.59 6.18 -1.63
CA ILE A 46 -0.60 6.18 -0.54
C ILE A 46 0.20 7.50 -0.51
N ASN A 47 0.64 7.98 -1.67
CA ASN A 47 1.39 9.24 -1.80
C ASN A 47 0.57 10.47 -1.40
N LEU A 48 -0.76 10.38 -1.48
CA LEU A 48 -1.70 11.42 -1.06
C LEU A 48 -2.31 11.15 0.32
N TYR A 49 -1.75 10.22 1.09
CA TYR A 49 -2.20 9.88 2.44
C TYR A 49 -3.61 9.26 2.52
N GLU A 50 -4.15 8.79 1.38
CA GLU A 50 -5.47 8.16 1.25
C GLU A 50 -5.38 6.64 1.46
N TYR A 51 -4.97 6.23 2.67
CA TYR A 51 -4.58 4.83 2.94
C TYR A 51 -5.73 3.83 2.87
N GLU A 52 -6.94 4.23 3.29
CA GLU A 52 -8.10 3.34 3.25
C GLU A 52 -8.53 3.02 1.81
N GLU A 53 -8.49 4.01 0.91
CA GLU A 53 -8.77 3.78 -0.51
C GLU A 53 -7.68 2.93 -1.16
N ALA A 54 -6.41 3.15 -0.82
CA ALA A 54 -5.31 2.28 -1.25
C ALA A 54 -5.55 0.81 -0.84
N ILE A 55 -5.97 0.57 0.41
CA ILE A 55 -6.29 -0.78 0.92
C ILE A 55 -7.45 -1.38 0.15
N LYS A 56 -8.54 -0.64 -0.08
CA LYS A 56 -9.71 -1.14 -0.84
C LYS A 56 -9.32 -1.62 -2.23
N ILE A 57 -8.49 -0.84 -2.94
CA ILE A 57 -8.01 -1.20 -4.28
C ILE A 57 -7.16 -2.47 -4.22
N LEU A 58 -6.20 -2.53 -3.30
CA LEU A 58 -5.30 -3.68 -3.15
C LEU A 58 -6.04 -4.96 -2.73
N ASP A 59 -7.06 -4.84 -1.88
CA ASP A 59 -7.91 -5.97 -1.47
C ASP A 59 -8.60 -6.63 -2.67
N THR A 60 -8.94 -5.87 -3.73
CA THR A 60 -9.60 -6.43 -4.92
C THR A 60 -8.73 -7.40 -5.73
N ILE A 61 -7.40 -7.30 -5.61
CA ILE A 61 -6.43 -8.13 -6.35
C ILE A 61 -5.59 -9.01 -5.44
N LYS A 62 -5.76 -8.90 -4.12
CA LYS A 62 -4.92 -9.54 -3.10
C LYS A 62 -4.79 -11.05 -3.31
N ASN A 63 -5.89 -11.75 -3.59
CA ASN A 63 -5.86 -13.20 -3.76
C ASN A 63 -5.06 -13.63 -4.99
N GLU A 64 -5.09 -12.82 -6.05
CA GLU A 64 -4.44 -13.13 -7.33
C GLU A 64 -2.97 -12.65 -7.38
N TYR A 65 -2.64 -11.59 -6.64
CA TYR A 65 -1.38 -10.86 -6.83
C TYR A 65 -0.51 -10.76 -5.57
N SER A 66 -0.90 -11.40 -4.46
CA SER A 66 -0.16 -11.32 -3.19
C SER A 66 1.21 -11.99 -3.17
N GLU A 67 1.59 -12.75 -4.20
CA GLU A 67 2.93 -13.32 -4.31
C GLU A 67 3.95 -12.33 -4.90
N ASN A 68 3.50 -11.18 -5.40
CA ASN A 68 4.35 -10.11 -5.89
C ASN A 68 4.93 -9.27 -4.73
N GLY A 69 6.25 -9.08 -4.71
CA GLY A 69 6.94 -8.35 -3.64
C GLY A 69 6.57 -6.87 -3.55
N GLU A 70 6.44 -6.17 -4.69
CA GLU A 70 6.04 -4.75 -4.70
C GLU A 70 4.61 -4.57 -4.20
N PHE A 71 3.69 -5.46 -4.60
CA PHE A 71 2.33 -5.48 -4.04
C PHE A 71 2.37 -5.60 -2.50
N CYS A 72 3.19 -6.52 -1.99
CA CYS A 72 3.32 -6.72 -0.54
C CYS A 72 3.78 -5.43 0.16
N ILE A 73 4.72 -4.68 -0.44
CA ILE A 73 5.17 -3.40 0.08
C ILE A 73 4.05 -2.36 0.10
N ARG A 74 3.36 -2.15 -1.04
CA ARG A 74 2.27 -1.16 -1.12
C ARG A 74 1.17 -1.46 -0.10
N TYR A 75 0.80 -2.73 0.03
CA TYR A 75 -0.20 -3.16 0.99
C TYR A 75 0.27 -3.00 2.44
N ALA A 76 1.51 -3.39 2.75
CA ALA A 76 2.10 -3.19 4.08
C ALA A 76 2.12 -1.70 4.47
N MET A 77 2.53 -0.82 3.55
CA MET A 77 2.57 0.61 3.77
C MET A 77 1.18 1.21 4.01
N ALA A 78 0.19 0.83 3.19
CA ALA A 78 -1.17 1.32 3.37
C ALA A 78 -1.73 0.85 4.73
N LEU A 79 -1.53 -0.42 5.10
CA LEU A 79 -1.92 -0.96 6.41
C LEU A 79 -1.24 -0.22 7.56
N TYR A 80 0.09 -0.06 7.51
CA TYR A 80 0.86 0.60 8.56
C TYR A 80 0.34 2.01 8.82
N ASN A 81 0.16 2.80 7.76
CA ASN A 81 -0.30 4.18 7.87
C ASN A 81 -1.81 4.30 8.15
N SER A 82 -2.61 3.26 7.89
CA SER A 82 -4.01 3.14 8.33
C SER A 82 -4.17 2.67 9.78
N ASN A 83 -3.09 2.67 10.53
CA ASN A 83 -3.04 2.20 11.89
C ASN A 83 -3.22 0.67 12.10
N ARG A 84 -2.62 -0.16 11.24
CA ARG A 84 -2.69 -1.64 11.31
C ARG A 84 -1.30 -2.26 11.22
N GLU A 85 -0.39 -1.91 12.14
CA GLU A 85 1.02 -2.35 12.07
C GLU A 85 1.21 -3.85 12.28
N ASP A 86 0.32 -4.50 13.03
CA ASP A 86 0.28 -5.94 13.21
C ASP A 86 0.14 -6.65 11.86
N LYS A 87 -0.84 -6.21 11.06
CA LYS A 87 -1.03 -6.72 9.70
C LYS A 87 0.09 -6.27 8.78
N ALA A 88 0.50 -5.01 8.86
CA ALA A 88 1.59 -4.50 8.02
C ALA A 88 2.88 -5.30 8.19
N LEU A 89 3.20 -5.73 9.42
CA LEU A 89 4.36 -6.55 9.74
C LEU A 89 4.39 -7.85 8.94
N GLU A 90 3.26 -8.55 8.85
CA GLU A 90 3.13 -9.79 8.07
C GLU A 90 3.49 -9.54 6.60
N TRP A 91 3.01 -8.43 6.03
CA TRP A 91 3.24 -8.09 4.63
C TRP A 91 4.66 -7.57 4.35
N PHE A 92 5.28 -6.85 5.28
CA PHE A 92 6.70 -6.50 5.15
C PHE A 92 7.60 -7.74 5.19
N LYS A 93 7.30 -8.71 6.08
CA LYS A 93 8.03 -9.99 6.11
C LYS A 93 7.85 -10.75 4.81
N LYS A 94 6.62 -10.83 4.28
CA LYS A 94 6.34 -11.44 2.98
C LYS A 94 7.11 -10.76 1.84
N ALA A 95 7.14 -9.42 1.79
CA ALA A 95 7.91 -8.69 0.78
C ALA A 95 9.41 -9.03 0.82
N LYS A 96 9.98 -9.13 2.04
CA LYS A 96 11.37 -9.55 2.24
C LYS A 96 11.62 -10.97 1.74
N GLU A 97 10.72 -11.92 2.03
CA GLU A 97 10.79 -13.29 1.51
C GLU A 97 10.75 -13.34 -0.02
N LYS A 98 10.03 -12.39 -0.65
CA LYS A 98 10.01 -12.18 -2.11
C LYS A 98 11.24 -11.44 -2.66
N GLY A 99 12.24 -11.17 -1.82
CA GLY A 99 13.52 -10.61 -2.24
C GLY A 99 13.58 -9.08 -2.25
N ILE A 100 12.54 -8.38 -1.80
CA ILE A 100 12.58 -6.92 -1.70
C ILE A 100 13.50 -6.53 -0.55
N LYS A 101 14.54 -5.75 -0.87
CA LYS A 101 15.51 -5.22 0.10
C LYS A 101 15.29 -3.74 0.39
N GLU A 102 14.97 -2.99 -0.66
CA GLU A 102 14.79 -1.54 -0.61
C GLU A 102 13.43 -1.15 -1.22
N ILE A 103 12.88 -0.04 -0.73
CA ILE A 103 11.60 0.52 -1.12
C ILE A 103 11.86 1.92 -1.68
N ASP A 104 11.76 2.04 -3.00
CA ASP A 104 11.88 3.33 -3.70
C ASP A 104 10.52 4.01 -3.91
N GLU A 105 9.44 3.36 -3.48
CA GLU A 105 8.07 3.81 -3.73
C GLU A 105 7.64 4.97 -2.83
N THR A 106 8.38 5.23 -1.76
CA THR A 106 8.02 6.26 -0.78
C THR A 106 8.77 7.56 -1.09
N SER A 107 8.04 8.64 -1.28
CA SER A 107 8.60 9.98 -1.51
C SER A 107 9.01 10.72 -0.22
N GLY A 108 8.71 10.14 0.96
CA GLY A 108 8.96 10.76 2.24
C GLY A 108 10.41 10.60 2.70
N ARG A 109 11.14 11.71 2.87
CA ARG A 109 12.51 11.74 3.45
C ARG A 109 12.63 11.00 4.80
N TYR A 110 11.52 10.85 5.53
CA TYR A 110 11.46 10.25 6.87
C TYR A 110 11.15 8.75 6.88
N TYR A 111 10.83 8.19 5.71
CA TYR A 111 10.61 6.75 5.57
C TYR A 111 11.93 6.05 5.31
N PRO A 112 12.18 4.92 5.99
CA PRO A 112 13.36 4.15 5.72
C PRO A 112 13.25 3.52 4.34
N LYS A 113 14.39 3.40 3.68
CA LYS A 113 14.48 2.71 2.39
C LYS A 113 14.51 1.20 2.56
N SER A 114 15.07 0.70 3.65
CA SER A 114 15.21 -0.75 3.85
C SER A 114 13.93 -1.40 4.35
N VAL A 115 13.55 -2.53 3.75
CA VAL A 115 12.45 -3.38 4.24
C VAL A 115 12.72 -3.87 5.67
N ASP A 116 13.98 -4.15 6.02
CA ASP A 116 14.34 -4.58 7.37
C ASP A 116 14.07 -3.51 8.42
N GLU A 117 14.27 -2.25 8.06
CA GLU A 117 14.01 -1.13 8.96
C GLU A 117 12.51 -0.86 9.11
N TRP A 118 11.71 -1.11 8.06
CA TRP A 118 10.25 -1.15 8.15
C TRP A 118 9.74 -2.27 9.06
N ILE A 119 10.29 -3.48 8.91
CA ILE A 119 9.96 -4.62 9.79
C ILE A 119 10.23 -4.24 11.25
N LYS A 120 11.42 -3.69 11.56
CA LYS A 120 11.77 -3.25 12.92
C LYS A 120 10.77 -2.22 13.46
N ARG A 121 10.37 -1.24 12.66
CA ARG A 121 9.36 -0.25 13.06
C ARG A 121 8.02 -0.91 13.35
N ALA A 122 7.53 -1.77 12.46
CA ALA A 122 6.27 -2.46 12.65
C ALA A 122 6.28 -3.38 13.89
N GLU A 123 7.38 -4.08 14.17
CA GLU A 123 7.56 -4.89 15.38
C GLU A 123 7.48 -4.08 16.68
N VAL A 124 7.98 -2.83 16.67
CA VAL A 124 7.89 -1.94 17.84
C VAL A 124 6.44 -1.45 18.08
N TRP A 125 5.70 -1.15 17.01
CA TRP A 125 4.38 -0.52 17.11
C TRP A 125 3.21 -1.51 17.17
N ALA A 126 3.32 -2.69 16.57
CA ALA A 126 2.25 -3.69 16.55
C ALA A 126 1.77 -4.11 17.96
N PRO A 127 2.66 -4.46 18.93
CA PRO A 127 2.22 -4.81 20.28
C PRO A 127 1.52 -3.65 20.99
N ARG A 128 2.05 -2.44 20.85
CA ARG A 128 1.49 -1.21 21.45
C ARG A 128 0.07 -0.94 20.97
N ARG A 129 -0.22 -1.25 19.70
CA ARG A 129 -1.57 -1.13 19.15
C ARG A 129 -2.52 -2.15 19.76
N ILE A 130 -2.10 -3.41 19.84
CA ILE A 130 -2.90 -4.49 20.43
C ILE A 130 -3.24 -4.16 21.89
N GLU A 131 -2.26 -3.72 22.68
CA GLU A 131 -2.48 -3.25 24.06
C GLU A 131 -3.50 -2.11 24.12
N LYS A 132 -3.33 -1.07 23.29
CA LYS A 132 -4.27 0.06 23.24
C LYS A 132 -5.70 -0.35 22.85
N ILE A 133 -5.86 -1.32 21.95
CA ILE A 133 -7.17 -1.85 21.57
C ILE A 133 -7.80 -2.61 22.74
N ASN A 134 -7.02 -3.44 23.43
CA ASN A 134 -7.50 -4.21 24.58
C ASN A 134 -7.94 -3.29 25.74
N LEU A 135 -7.16 -2.24 26.04
CA LEU A 135 -7.51 -1.23 27.05
C LEU A 135 -8.76 -0.42 26.73
N LYS A 136 -9.15 -0.29 25.45
CA LYS A 136 -10.38 0.40 25.05
C LYS A 136 -11.63 -0.48 25.15
N LYS A 137 -11.45 -1.80 25.24
CA LYS A 137 -12.54 -2.79 25.28
C LYS A 137 -12.87 -3.24 26.71
N SER A 138 -11.98 -2.98 27.68
CA SER A 138 -12.19 -3.15 29.12
C SER A 138 -12.95 -1.97 29.72
#